data_AF-A0A662LQM4-F1
#
_entry.id   AF-A0A662LQM4-F1
#
_cell.length_a   1.000
_cell.length_b   1.000
_cell.length_c   1.000
_cell.angle_alpha   90.00
_cell.angle_beta   90.00
_cell.angle_gamma   90.00
#
_symmetry.space_group_name_H-M   'P 1'
#
loop_
_entity.id
_entity.type
_entity.pdbx_description
1 polymer ?
#
loop_
_entity_poly.entity_id
_entity_poly.type
_entity_poly.pdbx_seq_one_letter_code
_entity_poly.pdbx_strand_id
1 'polypeptide(L)'
;MVKKIMASGIVLVFIMTIVYSGCLEDTIETELNFSYEECTTLTEYDNETGLYTVNWEDEINRTIWIDNSSLNILAYVTINCADSLIEGSYRIINETLLLYYTIQSSPFNAKCMCTHILYYNFTNLEKRDYQFRLVEIINGENNTNLENNSLKESCINATIRGIELEIQRYLQWLEIPNEERTNVSTTREEHEALLNNLYLELEKFMNIQLQDYEITKNKTVIGWVNENCTEDSSLHIENMSKSGPFYHITGIIENDYSNIKPETKYNMTIYLVYPRSYPFPSYYIYIDKFNQIE
;
A
#
# COMPACT_ATOMS: atom_id res chain seq x y z
N MET A 1 58.86 28.49 -32.30
CA MET A 1 58.03 29.14 -31.27
C MET A 1 56.81 28.24 -31.02
N VAL A 2 57.01 27.10 -30.35
CA VAL A 2 56.80 26.84 -28.90
C VAL A 2 55.36 27.08 -28.43
N LYS A 3 54.65 25.94 -28.24
CA LYS A 3 53.64 25.58 -27.21
C LYS A 3 52.41 26.48 -26.98
N LYS A 4 51.22 25.91 -27.24
CA LYS A 4 50.00 25.97 -26.39
C LYS A 4 49.31 24.61 -26.48
N ILE A 5 49.63 23.68 -25.57
CA ILE A 5 48.91 23.34 -24.34
C ILE A 5 47.50 22.80 -24.62
N MET A 6 47.44 21.47 -24.83
CA MET A 6 46.31 20.63 -24.45
C MET A 6 46.21 20.63 -22.92
N ALA A 7 45.11 21.15 -22.37
CA ALA A 7 44.72 20.95 -20.98
C ALA A 7 43.21 21.17 -20.85
N SER A 8 42.40 20.25 -21.37
CA SER A 8 40.96 20.19 -21.07
C SER A 8 40.45 18.75 -21.25
N GLY A 9 40.99 17.82 -20.46
CA GLY A 9 40.63 16.40 -20.58
C GLY A 9 40.69 15.59 -19.28
N ILE A 10 41.03 16.18 -18.14
CA ILE A 10 41.25 15.43 -16.89
C ILE A 10 40.35 15.90 -15.73
N VAL A 11 39.65 17.04 -15.87
CA VAL A 11 38.78 17.55 -14.79
C VAL A 11 37.37 16.94 -14.82
N LEU A 12 36.92 16.35 -15.94
CA LEU A 12 35.58 15.78 -16.03
C LEU A 12 35.42 14.37 -15.46
N VAL A 13 36.53 13.64 -15.21
CA VAL A 13 36.46 12.26 -14.70
C VAL A 13 36.35 12.20 -13.18
N PHE A 14 36.82 13.23 -12.46
CA PHE A 14 36.74 13.25 -10.99
C PHE A 14 35.38 13.68 -10.42
N ILE A 15 34.54 14.37 -11.20
CA ILE A 15 33.19 14.75 -10.77
C ILE A 15 32.19 13.59 -10.93
N MET A 16 32.44 12.64 -11.83
CA MET A 16 31.55 11.47 -11.99
C MET A 16 31.73 10.40 -10.90
N THR A 17 32.87 10.33 -10.22
CA THR A 17 33.08 9.36 -9.14
C THR A 17 32.57 9.79 -7.76
N ILE A 18 32.19 11.06 -7.56
CA ILE A 18 31.65 11.54 -6.28
C ILE A 18 30.12 11.36 -6.19
N VAL A 19 29.44 11.05 -7.30
CA VAL A 19 27.97 10.84 -7.31
C VAL A 19 27.59 9.37 -7.04
N TYR A 20 28.54 8.44 -7.03
CA TYR A 20 28.30 7.00 -6.81
C TYR A 20 28.55 6.52 -5.37
N SER A 21 28.72 7.42 -4.40
CA SER A 21 28.59 7.08 -2.97
C SER A 21 27.22 7.50 -2.42
N GLY A 22 26.21 7.61 -3.30
CA GLY A 22 24.81 7.77 -2.90
C GLY A 22 24.39 6.57 -2.07
N CYS A 23 24.42 6.78 -0.76
CA CYS A 23 23.67 6.13 0.28
C CYS A 23 23.07 4.77 -0.10
N LEU A 24 23.79 3.69 0.26
CA LEU A 24 23.09 2.56 0.88
C LEU A 24 22.51 3.12 2.19
N GLU A 25 21.37 3.80 2.09
CA GLU A 25 20.49 3.96 3.23
C GLU A 25 20.06 2.54 3.56
N ASP A 26 20.67 1.98 4.61
CA ASP A 26 20.12 0.81 5.27
C ASP A 26 18.67 1.17 5.57
N THR A 27 17.73 0.62 4.79
CA THR A 27 16.30 0.78 5.03
C THR A 27 16.04 0.11 6.36
N ILE A 28 16.02 0.91 7.42
CA ILE A 28 15.73 0.43 8.76
C ILE A 28 14.28 -0.02 8.73
N GLU A 29 14.07 -1.34 8.72
CA GLU A 29 12.72 -1.91 8.75
C GLU A 29 12.00 -1.48 10.03
N THR A 30 10.75 -1.06 9.89
CA THR A 30 9.87 -0.81 11.03
C THR A 30 9.62 -2.14 11.74
N GLU A 31 9.85 -2.18 13.05
CA GLU A 31 9.60 -3.37 13.86
C GLU A 31 8.38 -3.14 14.77
N LEU A 32 7.59 -4.19 14.96
CA LEU A 32 6.45 -4.20 15.89
C LEU A 32 6.71 -5.19 17.01
N ASN A 33 6.58 -4.72 18.25
CA ASN A 33 6.45 -5.57 19.43
C ASN A 33 5.01 -5.51 19.93
N PHE A 34 4.28 -6.61 19.73
CA PHE A 34 2.89 -6.78 20.14
C PHE A 34 2.80 -7.55 21.46
N SER A 35 1.97 -7.07 22.37
CA SER A 35 1.57 -7.79 23.58
C SER A 35 0.13 -7.47 23.94
N TYR A 36 -0.48 -8.31 24.77
CA TYR A 36 -1.82 -8.07 25.29
C TYR A 36 -1.91 -8.44 26.77
N GLU A 37 -2.85 -7.80 27.46
CA GLU A 37 -3.21 -8.14 28.83
C GLU A 37 -4.67 -8.63 28.89
N GLU A 38 -4.89 -9.72 29.61
CA GLU A 38 -6.23 -10.26 29.84
C GLU A 38 -6.98 -9.44 30.89
N CYS A 39 -8.22 -9.07 30.55
CA CYS A 39 -9.33 -8.74 31.43
C CYS A 39 -8.98 -7.92 32.69
N THR A 40 -9.11 -6.60 32.56
CA THR A 40 -9.65 -5.78 33.64
C THR A 40 -11.14 -5.63 33.40
N THR A 41 -11.99 -5.99 34.36
CA THR A 41 -13.41 -5.61 34.32
C THR A 41 -13.49 -4.08 34.35
N LEU A 42 -13.54 -3.43 33.17
CA LEU A 42 -13.88 -2.02 33.03
C LEU A 42 -15.38 -1.89 33.18
N THR A 43 -15.84 -2.03 34.42
CA THR A 43 -17.22 -1.77 34.75
C THR A 43 -17.33 -0.32 35.18
N GLU A 44 -17.79 0.56 34.28
CA GLU A 44 -18.18 1.90 34.69
C GLU A 44 -19.53 1.76 35.41
N TYR A 45 -19.58 2.17 36.67
CA TYR A 45 -20.82 2.13 37.45
C TYR A 45 -21.67 3.32 37.06
N ASP A 46 -22.76 3.06 36.36
CA ASP A 46 -23.74 4.08 36.04
C ASP A 46 -24.56 4.39 37.30
N ASN A 47 -24.33 5.59 37.85
CA ASN A 47 -25.03 6.07 39.04
C ASN A 47 -26.53 6.31 38.81
N GLU A 48 -27.00 6.45 37.57
CA GLU A 48 -28.40 6.68 37.24
C GLU A 48 -29.18 5.36 37.12
N THR A 49 -28.59 4.34 36.52
CA THR A 49 -29.25 3.04 36.33
C THR A 49 -28.89 2.01 37.40
N GLY A 50 -27.84 2.22 38.17
CA GLY A 50 -27.31 1.25 39.14
C GLY A 50 -26.75 -0.01 38.47
N LEU A 51 -26.46 0.06 37.17
CA LEU A 51 -25.91 -1.02 36.37
C LEU A 51 -24.49 -0.68 35.95
N TYR A 52 -23.69 -1.72 35.72
CA TYR A 52 -22.40 -1.55 35.10
C TYR A 52 -22.58 -1.48 33.58
N THR A 53 -22.22 -0.36 32.98
CA THR A 53 -22.15 -0.23 31.52
C THR A 53 -20.75 -0.63 31.08
N VAL A 54 -20.67 -1.63 30.21
CA VAL A 54 -19.43 -2.00 29.53
C VAL A 54 -19.42 -1.26 28.20
N ASN A 55 -18.38 -0.48 27.93
CA ASN A 55 -18.19 0.09 26.60
C ASN A 55 -17.71 -1.05 25.70
N TRP A 56 -18.54 -1.45 24.73
CA TRP A 56 -18.32 -2.63 23.88
C TRP A 56 -17.64 -2.31 22.56
N GLU A 57 -17.22 -1.06 22.35
CA GLU A 57 -16.64 -0.64 21.08
C GLU A 57 -15.13 -0.88 21.06
N ASP A 58 -14.67 -1.60 20.03
CA ASP A 58 -13.25 -1.76 19.75
C ASP A 58 -12.68 -0.42 19.33
N GLU A 59 -11.72 0.10 20.09
CA GLU A 59 -11.23 1.47 19.89
C GLU A 59 -9.75 1.65 20.16
N ILE A 60 -9.18 2.65 19.50
CA ILE A 60 -7.84 3.15 19.80
C ILE A 60 -7.95 4.10 20.98
N ASN A 61 -7.63 3.60 22.17
CA ASN A 61 -7.74 4.39 23.39
C ASN A 61 -6.60 5.43 23.53
N ARG A 62 -5.37 5.07 23.16
CA ARG A 62 -4.24 6.01 23.31
C ARG A 62 -3.11 5.78 22.30
N THR A 63 -2.56 6.87 21.78
CA THR A 63 -1.34 6.88 20.96
C THR A 63 -0.30 7.82 21.57
N ILE A 64 0.95 7.38 21.67
CA ILE A 64 2.05 8.15 22.27
C ILE A 64 3.32 7.97 21.43
N TRP A 65 3.77 9.04 20.79
CA TRP A 65 5.13 9.09 20.24
C TRP A 65 6.14 9.23 21.38
N ILE A 66 7.06 8.27 21.50
CA ILE A 66 8.18 8.35 22.44
C ILE A 66 9.28 9.26 21.88
N ASP A 67 9.54 9.15 20.57
CA ASP A 67 10.50 9.95 19.83
C ASP A 67 10.02 10.17 18.37
N ASN A 68 10.92 10.37 17.41
CA ASN A 68 10.59 10.59 15.99
C ASN A 68 10.45 9.30 15.17
N SER A 69 10.67 8.15 15.80
CA SER A 69 10.70 6.82 15.19
C SER A 69 9.98 5.75 16.02
N SER A 70 9.56 6.06 17.25
CA SER A 70 8.97 5.10 18.19
C SER A 70 7.57 5.54 18.60
N LEU A 71 6.58 4.67 18.37
CA LEU A 71 5.16 4.92 18.64
C LEU A 71 4.58 3.78 19.50
N ASN A 72 3.95 4.14 20.61
CA ASN A 72 3.17 3.21 21.42
C ASN A 72 1.68 3.44 21.18
N ILE A 73 0.96 2.38 20.86
CA ILE A 73 -0.49 2.39 20.72
C ILE A 73 -1.10 1.42 21.72
N LEU A 74 -2.11 1.89 22.43
CA LEU A 74 -2.94 1.10 23.32
C LEU A 74 -4.36 1.09 22.76
N ALA A 75 -4.88 -0.10 22.55
CA ALA A 75 -6.21 -0.34 22.01
C ALA A 75 -7.02 -1.25 22.94
N TYR A 76 -8.34 -1.09 22.90
CA TYR A 76 -9.28 -1.98 23.57
C TYR A 76 -10.03 -2.78 22.54
N VAL A 77 -10.13 -4.09 22.78
CA VAL A 77 -10.95 -4.99 21.97
C VAL A 77 -11.83 -5.84 22.87
N THR A 78 -13.04 -6.12 22.43
CA THR A 78 -13.97 -6.99 23.13
C THR A 78 -14.10 -8.32 22.40
N ILE A 79 -13.68 -9.40 23.05
CA ILE A 79 -13.74 -10.76 22.48
C ILE A 79 -14.53 -11.70 23.38
N ASN A 80 -14.97 -12.84 22.85
CA ASN A 80 -15.64 -13.86 23.67
C ASN A 80 -14.68 -14.36 24.74
N CYS A 81 -15.13 -14.51 25.99
CA CYS A 81 -14.29 -14.99 27.09
C CYS A 81 -13.67 -16.37 26.85
N ALA A 82 -14.28 -17.17 25.96
CA ALA A 82 -13.76 -18.49 25.62
C ALA A 82 -12.68 -18.43 24.54
N ASP A 83 -12.64 -17.36 23.75
CA ASP A 83 -11.68 -17.16 22.68
C ASP A 83 -10.33 -16.69 23.23
N SER A 84 -9.28 -16.75 22.41
CA SER A 84 -7.94 -16.35 22.82
C SER A 84 -7.30 -15.46 21.77
N LEU A 85 -6.66 -14.37 22.21
CA LEU A 85 -5.78 -13.57 21.34
C LEU A 85 -4.49 -14.34 21.09
N ILE A 86 -4.05 -14.41 19.84
CA ILE A 86 -2.85 -15.15 19.45
C ILE A 86 -1.69 -14.21 19.13
N GLU A 87 -1.96 -13.23 18.28
CA GLU A 87 -0.94 -12.38 17.67
C GLU A 87 -1.53 -11.03 17.29
N GLY A 88 -0.64 -10.09 17.02
CA GLY A 88 -0.98 -8.82 16.41
C GLY A 88 0.03 -8.47 15.34
N SER A 89 -0.43 -7.83 14.29
CA SER A 89 0.38 -7.38 13.17
C SER A 89 -0.10 -6.01 12.71
N TYR A 90 0.54 -5.44 11.70
CA TYR A 90 0.14 -4.13 11.19
C TYR A 90 0.38 -4.01 9.69
N ARG A 91 -0.26 -3.01 9.10
CA ARG A 91 0.01 -2.55 7.74
C ARG A 91 -0.21 -1.05 7.66
N ILE A 92 0.61 -0.36 6.86
CA ILE A 92 0.42 1.07 6.59
C ILE A 92 -0.10 1.22 5.17
N ILE A 93 -1.22 1.92 5.02
CA ILE A 93 -1.88 2.19 3.75
C ILE A 93 -2.33 3.65 3.75
N ASN A 94 -1.79 4.48 2.86
CA ASN A 94 -2.20 5.89 2.68
C ASN A 94 -2.31 6.65 4.02
N GLU A 95 -1.24 6.64 4.81
CA GLU A 95 -1.21 7.28 6.14
C GLU A 95 -2.19 6.68 7.16
N THR A 96 -2.82 5.55 6.86
CA THR A 96 -3.60 4.76 7.82
C THR A 96 -2.78 3.58 8.31
N LEU A 97 -2.63 3.48 9.62
CA LEU A 97 -1.98 2.38 10.30
C LEU A 97 -3.06 1.39 10.75
N LEU A 98 -3.18 0.30 9.98
CA LEU A 98 -4.07 -0.82 10.24
C LEU A 98 -3.41 -1.72 11.29
N LEU A 99 -4.09 -1.93 12.41
CA LEU A 99 -3.64 -2.73 13.54
C LEU A 99 -4.46 -4.01 13.60
N TYR A 100 -3.84 -5.12 13.23
CA TYR A 100 -4.50 -6.41 13.19
C TYR A 100 -4.32 -7.14 14.51
N TYR A 101 -5.38 -7.80 14.98
CA TYR A 101 -5.33 -8.74 16.10
C TYR A 101 -6.02 -10.05 15.71
N THR A 102 -5.37 -11.16 16.00
CA THR A 102 -5.87 -12.49 15.64
C THR A 102 -6.49 -13.17 16.85
N ILE A 103 -7.71 -13.64 16.67
CA ILE A 103 -8.47 -14.40 17.66
C ILE A 103 -8.55 -15.85 17.22
N GLN A 104 -8.17 -16.75 18.14
CA GLN A 104 -8.49 -18.16 18.06
C GLN A 104 -9.87 -18.39 18.64
N SER A 105 -10.82 -18.76 17.78
CA SER A 105 -12.15 -19.14 18.27
C SER A 105 -12.08 -20.45 19.03
N SER A 106 -12.71 -20.46 20.20
CA SER A 106 -12.90 -21.67 20.99
C SER A 106 -14.14 -22.42 20.51
N PRO A 107 -14.14 -23.76 20.54
CA PRO A 107 -15.36 -24.53 20.28
C PRO A 107 -16.43 -24.30 21.35
N PHE A 108 -16.09 -23.67 22.47
CA PHE A 108 -17.02 -23.27 23.52
C PHE A 108 -17.42 -21.82 23.31
N ASN A 109 -18.72 -21.54 23.16
CA ASN A 109 -19.21 -20.17 23.15
C ASN A 109 -19.57 -19.76 24.59
N ALA A 110 -18.70 -18.98 25.24
CA ALA A 110 -19.05 -18.41 26.53
C ALA A 110 -20.13 -17.33 26.33
N LYS A 111 -21.08 -17.25 27.27
CA LYS A 111 -22.09 -16.18 27.29
C LYS A 111 -21.55 -14.88 27.89
N CYS A 112 -20.24 -14.67 27.80
CA CYS A 112 -19.59 -13.46 28.28
C CYS A 112 -18.58 -12.98 27.26
N MET A 113 -18.36 -11.67 27.32
CA MET A 113 -17.40 -10.95 26.50
C MET A 113 -16.42 -10.28 27.47
N CYS A 114 -15.13 -10.32 27.14
CA CYS A 114 -14.06 -9.72 27.92
C CYS A 114 -13.42 -8.59 27.12
N THR A 115 -13.11 -7.48 27.78
CA THR A 115 -12.27 -6.43 27.22
C THR A 115 -10.80 -6.81 27.42
N HIS A 116 -10.04 -6.79 26.34
CA HIS A 116 -8.59 -7.02 26.34
C HIS A 116 -7.88 -5.72 25.97
N ILE A 117 -6.71 -5.52 26.55
CA ILE A 117 -5.85 -4.38 26.25
C ILE A 117 -4.76 -4.86 25.31
N LEU A 118 -4.68 -4.24 24.13
CA LEU A 118 -3.65 -4.52 23.14
C LEU A 118 -2.60 -3.42 23.17
N TYR A 119 -1.34 -3.83 23.10
CA TYR A 119 -0.18 -2.94 23.04
C TYR A 119 0.56 -3.18 21.73
N TYR A 120 0.63 -2.14 20.89
CA TYR A 120 1.45 -2.13 19.69
C TYR A 120 2.58 -1.13 19.89
N ASN A 121 3.80 -1.64 20.04
CA ASN A 121 4.99 -0.81 20.24
C ASN A 121 5.84 -0.87 18.98
N PHE A 122 5.90 0.25 18.26
CA PHE A 122 6.67 0.40 17.03
C PHE A 122 8.04 0.98 17.32
N THR A 123 9.05 0.46 16.64
CA THR A 123 10.38 1.09 16.48
C THR A 123 10.65 1.30 14.98
N ASN A 124 11.43 2.33 14.66
CA ASN A 124 11.75 2.70 13.27
C ASN A 124 10.52 3.01 12.40
N LEU A 125 9.44 3.52 13.00
CA LEU A 125 8.26 4.03 12.30
C LEU A 125 8.37 5.53 12.10
N GLU A 126 8.40 5.99 10.86
CA GLU A 126 8.49 7.44 10.58
C GLU A 126 7.32 8.21 11.22
N LYS A 127 7.65 9.27 11.97
CA LYS A 127 6.64 10.10 12.63
C LYS A 127 5.79 10.90 11.65
N ARG A 128 4.51 10.55 11.60
CA ARG A 128 3.47 11.20 10.78
C ARG A 128 2.14 11.23 11.54
N ASP A 129 1.19 12.00 11.01
CA ASP A 129 -0.17 12.12 11.52
C ASP A 129 -1.04 10.97 11.00
N TYR A 130 -0.75 9.74 11.44
CA TYR A 130 -1.47 8.56 10.98
C TYR A 130 -2.94 8.55 11.44
N GLN A 131 -3.82 8.04 10.57
CA GLN A 131 -5.11 7.50 10.97
C GLN A 131 -4.93 6.09 11.52
N PHE A 132 -5.77 5.65 12.46
CA PHE A 132 -5.63 4.33 13.09
C PHE A 132 -6.91 3.53 12.93
N ARG A 133 -6.79 2.24 12.65
CA ARG A 133 -7.93 1.33 12.53
C ARG A 133 -7.57 -0.04 13.08
N LEU A 134 -8.44 -0.59 13.91
CA LEU A 134 -8.36 -1.97 14.39
C LEU A 134 -9.00 -2.92 13.38
N VAL A 135 -8.39 -4.08 13.18
CA VAL A 135 -8.89 -5.11 12.26
C VAL A 135 -8.81 -6.49 12.93
N GLU A 136 -9.97 -7.10 13.15
CA GLU A 136 -10.08 -8.44 13.71
C GLU A 136 -9.75 -9.53 12.66
N ILE A 137 -8.98 -10.54 13.07
CA ILE A 137 -8.70 -11.75 12.27
C ILE A 137 -9.20 -12.98 13.04
N ILE A 138 -10.26 -13.65 12.56
CA ILE A 138 -10.81 -14.85 13.21
C ILE A 138 -10.25 -16.12 12.56
N ASN A 139 -9.41 -16.86 13.29
CA ASN A 139 -8.89 -18.16 12.89
C ASN A 139 -9.96 -19.24 13.07
N GLY A 140 -10.69 -19.58 12.00
CA GLY A 140 -11.62 -20.72 12.01
C GLY A 140 -12.63 -20.79 10.86
N GLU A 141 -13.21 -19.67 10.44
CA GLU A 141 -14.29 -19.70 9.41
C GLU A 141 -14.34 -18.46 8.49
N ASN A 142 -13.40 -17.50 8.60
CA ASN A 142 -13.44 -16.22 7.87
C ASN A 142 -12.27 -15.92 6.93
N ASN A 143 -11.36 -16.88 6.71
CA ASN A 143 -10.13 -16.61 5.96
C ASN A 143 -10.42 -16.09 4.53
N THR A 144 -11.47 -16.59 3.87
CA THR A 144 -11.84 -16.15 2.52
C THR A 144 -12.42 -14.73 2.45
N ASN A 145 -13.16 -14.28 3.47
CA ASN A 145 -13.73 -12.92 3.49
C ASN A 145 -12.68 -11.87 3.86
N LEU A 146 -11.78 -12.21 4.78
CA LEU A 146 -10.67 -11.34 5.15
C LEU A 146 -9.63 -11.23 4.03
N GLU A 147 -9.23 -12.35 3.41
CA GLU A 147 -8.36 -12.36 2.23
C GLU A 147 -8.99 -11.56 1.09
N ASN A 148 -10.30 -11.70 0.87
CA ASN A 148 -11.01 -10.93 -0.15
C ASN A 148 -11.03 -9.43 0.17
N ASN A 149 -11.30 -9.03 1.42
CA ASN A 149 -11.27 -7.62 1.82
C ASN A 149 -9.86 -7.01 1.70
N SER A 150 -8.82 -7.74 2.14
CA SER A 150 -7.42 -7.31 2.00
C SER A 150 -7.02 -7.15 0.53
N LEU A 151 -7.47 -8.05 -0.34
CA LEU A 151 -7.26 -7.94 -1.78
C LEU A 151 -8.03 -6.76 -2.38
N LYS A 152 -9.29 -6.52 -1.96
CA LYS A 152 -10.06 -5.34 -2.37
C LYS A 152 -9.35 -4.05 -1.99
N GLU A 153 -8.92 -3.92 -0.74
CA GLU A 153 -8.15 -2.76 -0.27
C GLU A 153 -6.89 -2.57 -1.13
N SER A 154 -6.13 -3.63 -1.36
CA SER A 154 -4.90 -3.57 -2.15
C SER A 154 -5.16 -3.16 -3.61
N CYS A 155 -6.21 -3.68 -4.23
CA CYS A 155 -6.63 -3.30 -5.58
C CYS A 155 -7.14 -1.85 -5.66
N ILE A 156 -7.89 -1.37 -4.67
CA ILE A 156 -8.32 0.03 -4.58
C ILE A 156 -7.10 0.96 -4.49
N ASN A 157 -6.14 0.66 -3.61
CA ASN A 157 -4.92 1.46 -3.47
C ASN A 157 -4.10 1.49 -4.77
N ALA A 158 -3.94 0.34 -5.43
CA ALA A 158 -3.26 0.28 -6.72
C ALA A 158 -4.03 1.04 -7.82
N THR A 159 -5.36 1.11 -7.73
CA THR A 159 -6.21 1.92 -8.62
C THR A 159 -5.96 3.41 -8.38
N ILE A 160 -6.00 3.85 -7.13
CA ILE A 160 -5.74 5.24 -6.72
C ILE A 160 -4.38 5.71 -7.26
N ARG A 161 -3.31 4.93 -6.99
CA ARG A 161 -1.95 5.23 -7.51
C ARG A 161 -1.91 5.30 -9.03
N GLY A 162 -2.61 4.40 -9.72
CA GLY A 162 -2.73 4.44 -11.18
C GLY A 162 -3.38 5.73 -11.70
N ILE A 163 -4.44 6.20 -11.03
CA ILE A 163 -5.11 7.46 -11.36
C ILE A 163 -4.18 8.65 -11.11
N GLU A 164 -3.46 8.66 -9.98
CA GLU A 164 -2.48 9.70 -9.64
C GLU A 164 -1.37 9.81 -10.70
N LEU A 165 -0.87 8.69 -11.20
CA LEU A 165 0.11 8.65 -12.30
C LEU A 165 -0.44 9.21 -13.61
N GLU A 166 -1.72 8.97 -13.94
CA GLU A 166 -2.35 9.63 -15.10
C GLU A 166 -2.47 11.14 -14.88
N ILE A 167 -2.94 11.57 -13.70
CA ILE A 167 -3.03 12.99 -13.35
C ILE A 167 -1.68 13.68 -13.53
N GLN A 168 -0.60 13.10 -13.00
CA GLN A 168 0.75 13.64 -13.16
C GLN A 168 1.16 13.73 -14.63
N ARG A 169 0.86 12.72 -15.45
CA ARG A 169 1.16 12.75 -16.89
C ARG A 169 0.41 13.86 -17.62
N TYR A 170 -0.87 14.05 -17.33
CA TYR A 170 -1.67 15.12 -17.94
C TYR A 170 -1.21 16.50 -17.48
N LEU A 171 -0.84 16.67 -16.20
CA LEU A 171 -0.27 17.91 -15.69
C LEU A 171 1.04 18.26 -16.40
N GLN A 172 1.98 17.32 -16.51
CA GLN A 172 3.23 17.51 -17.25
C GLN A 172 2.98 17.91 -18.71
N TRP A 173 1.98 17.31 -19.36
CA TRP A 173 1.62 17.70 -20.72
C TRP A 173 1.02 19.12 -20.80
N LEU A 174 0.24 19.52 -19.79
CA LEU A 174 -0.34 20.87 -19.70
C LEU A 174 0.71 21.96 -19.43
N GLU A 175 1.89 21.61 -18.91
CA GLU A 175 3.03 22.51 -18.73
C GLU A 175 3.76 22.84 -20.04
N ILE A 176 3.68 21.97 -21.06
CA ILE A 176 4.33 22.19 -22.36
C ILE A 176 3.70 23.41 -23.06
N PRO A 177 4.48 24.45 -23.46
CA PRO A 177 3.96 25.62 -24.15
C PRO A 177 3.25 25.26 -25.46
N ASN A 178 2.16 25.97 -25.79
CA ASN A 178 1.36 25.70 -27.00
C ASN A 178 2.18 25.73 -28.30
N GLU A 179 3.23 26.55 -28.33
CA GLU A 179 4.12 26.73 -29.49
C GLU A 179 5.04 25.52 -29.73
N GLU A 180 5.27 24.70 -28.70
CA GLU A 180 6.10 23.49 -28.75
C GLU A 180 5.28 22.21 -28.97
N ARG A 181 3.94 22.31 -28.96
CA ARG A 181 3.02 21.19 -29.18
C ARG A 181 2.87 20.87 -30.66
N THR A 182 3.91 20.28 -31.26
CA THR A 182 3.81 19.75 -32.62
C THR A 182 3.16 18.36 -32.60
N ASN A 183 2.15 18.13 -33.46
CA ASN A 183 1.51 16.82 -33.71
C ASN A 183 0.70 16.20 -32.54
N VAL A 184 -0.09 16.99 -31.81
CA VAL A 184 -1.01 16.42 -30.81
C VAL A 184 -2.41 16.33 -31.40
N SER A 185 -3.00 15.12 -31.38
CA SER A 185 -4.34 14.84 -31.88
C SER A 185 -5.46 15.38 -30.98
N THR A 186 -5.11 15.96 -29.84
CA THR A 186 -6.00 16.30 -28.74
C THR A 186 -5.72 17.75 -28.29
N THR A 187 -6.77 18.52 -28.04
CA THR A 187 -6.65 19.94 -27.66
C THR A 187 -6.30 20.09 -26.18
N ARG A 188 -5.89 21.31 -25.80
CA ARG A 188 -5.65 21.64 -24.39
C ARG A 188 -6.93 21.50 -23.56
N GLU A 189 -8.05 21.98 -24.08
CA GLU A 189 -9.35 21.89 -23.43
C GLU A 189 -9.77 20.43 -23.23
N GLU A 190 -9.47 19.55 -24.18
CA GLU A 190 -9.73 18.11 -24.04
C GLU A 190 -8.88 17.48 -22.93
N HIS A 191 -7.61 17.88 -22.79
CA HIS A 191 -6.75 17.41 -21.69
C HIS A 191 -7.22 17.95 -20.33
N GLU A 192 -7.65 19.20 -20.24
CA GLU A 192 -8.21 19.78 -19.01
C GLU A 192 -9.52 19.09 -18.62
N ALA A 193 -10.38 18.75 -19.59
CA ALA A 193 -11.59 17.98 -19.34
C ALA A 193 -11.28 16.54 -18.85
N LEU A 194 -10.30 15.87 -19.46
CA LEU A 194 -9.83 14.56 -19.00
C LEU A 194 -9.25 14.63 -17.58
N LEU A 195 -8.45 15.65 -17.27
CA LEU A 195 -7.90 15.86 -15.95
C LEU A 195 -8.99 16.05 -14.89
N ASN A 196 -10.04 16.83 -15.19
CA ASN A 196 -11.19 16.97 -14.29
C ASN A 196 -11.89 15.64 -14.04
N ASN A 197 -12.06 14.81 -15.08
CA ASN A 197 -12.63 13.47 -14.91
C ASN A 197 -11.74 12.58 -14.03
N LEU A 198 -10.41 12.63 -14.20
CA LEU A 198 -9.47 11.88 -13.36
C LEU A 198 -9.57 12.29 -11.89
N TYR A 199 -9.72 13.58 -11.58
CA TYR A 199 -9.93 14.02 -10.20
C TYR A 199 -11.26 13.52 -9.60
N LEU A 200 -12.34 13.50 -10.39
CA LEU A 200 -13.63 12.93 -9.95
C LEU A 200 -13.53 11.42 -9.71
N GLU A 201 -12.79 10.70 -10.56
CA GLU A 201 -12.54 9.27 -10.36
C GLU A 201 -11.66 9.00 -9.15
N LEU A 202 -10.62 9.81 -8.94
CA LEU A 202 -9.76 9.75 -7.75
C LEU A 202 -10.62 9.92 -6.49
N GLU A 203 -11.44 10.97 -6.41
CA GLU A 203 -12.35 11.20 -5.29
C GLU A 203 -13.30 10.02 -5.07
N LYS A 204 -13.88 9.46 -6.15
CA LYS A 204 -14.73 8.27 -6.07
C LYS A 204 -13.99 7.10 -5.43
N PHE A 205 -12.77 6.77 -5.87
CA PHE A 205 -12.02 5.63 -5.35
C PHE A 205 -11.46 5.87 -3.94
N MET A 206 -11.13 7.11 -3.58
CA MET A 206 -10.74 7.45 -2.20
C MET A 206 -11.89 7.26 -1.21
N ASN A 207 -13.14 7.40 -1.65
CA ASN A 207 -14.33 7.32 -0.80
C ASN A 207 -15.14 6.02 -0.96
N ILE A 208 -14.70 5.10 -1.83
CA ILE A 208 -15.44 3.87 -2.10
C ILE A 208 -15.45 2.96 -0.88
N GLN A 209 -16.61 2.38 -0.55
CA GLN A 209 -16.69 1.37 0.49
C GLN A 209 -16.27 0.00 -0.06
N LEU A 210 -15.63 -0.82 0.77
CA LEU A 210 -15.13 -2.13 0.33
C LEU A 210 -16.23 -3.07 -0.17
N GLN A 211 -17.44 -3.00 0.39
CA GLN A 211 -18.56 -3.80 -0.12
C GLN A 211 -18.97 -3.41 -1.54
N ASP A 212 -18.76 -2.15 -1.93
CA ASP A 212 -19.16 -1.60 -3.22
C ASP A 212 -18.08 -1.78 -4.30
N TYR A 213 -16.85 -2.13 -3.89
CA TYR A 213 -15.78 -2.44 -4.83
C TYR A 213 -15.86 -3.89 -5.33
N GLU A 214 -15.88 -4.04 -6.66
CA GLU A 214 -15.81 -5.33 -7.33
C GLU A 214 -14.38 -5.58 -7.83
N ILE A 215 -13.79 -6.69 -7.39
CA ILE A 215 -12.45 -7.10 -7.84
C ILE A 215 -12.49 -7.45 -9.33
N THR A 216 -11.57 -6.88 -10.09
CA THR A 216 -11.44 -7.22 -11.51
C THR A 216 -10.93 -8.64 -11.72
N LYS A 217 -11.28 -9.26 -12.85
CA LYS A 217 -10.83 -10.62 -13.14
C LYS A 217 -9.30 -10.70 -13.19
N ASN A 218 -8.73 -11.61 -12.41
CA ASN A 218 -7.29 -11.83 -12.40
C ASN A 218 -6.78 -12.56 -13.65
N LYS A 219 -5.46 -12.49 -13.84
CA LYS A 219 -4.73 -13.23 -14.86
C LYS A 219 -3.50 -13.85 -14.23
N THR A 220 -3.21 -15.10 -14.58
CA THR A 220 -1.92 -15.71 -14.29
C THR A 220 -1.00 -15.54 -15.50
N VAL A 221 0.19 -15.01 -15.28
CA VAL A 221 1.14 -14.63 -16.33
C VAL A 221 2.57 -15.00 -15.93
N ILE A 222 3.41 -15.29 -16.90
CA ILE A 222 4.86 -15.38 -16.68
C ILE A 222 5.43 -14.01 -17.03
N GLY A 223 6.02 -13.31 -16.07
CA GLY A 223 6.52 -11.96 -16.28
C GLY A 223 7.81 -11.62 -15.53
N TRP A 224 8.44 -10.53 -15.93
CA TRP A 224 9.66 -9.98 -15.35
C TRP A 224 9.73 -8.47 -15.56
N VAL A 225 10.58 -7.79 -14.80
CA VAL A 225 10.96 -6.39 -15.00
C VAL A 225 12.40 -6.34 -15.50
N ASN A 226 12.78 -5.37 -16.33
CA ASN A 226 14.16 -5.26 -16.82
C ASN A 226 15.07 -4.51 -15.85
N GLU A 227 14.52 -3.59 -15.07
CA GLU A 227 15.22 -2.76 -14.09
C GLU A 227 14.71 -3.07 -12.68
N ASN A 228 15.27 -2.40 -11.66
CA ASN A 228 14.79 -2.53 -10.29
C ASN A 228 13.28 -2.24 -10.24
N CYS A 229 12.52 -3.14 -9.64
CA CYS A 229 11.08 -2.97 -9.57
C CYS A 229 10.75 -1.79 -8.65
N THR A 230 9.97 -0.86 -9.17
CA THR A 230 9.40 0.31 -8.48
C THR A 230 7.95 0.51 -8.91
N GLU A 231 7.28 1.49 -8.31
CA GLU A 231 6.01 1.99 -8.85
C GLU A 231 6.17 2.48 -10.30
N ASP A 232 5.13 2.26 -11.11
CA ASP A 232 5.05 2.46 -12.57
C ASP A 232 6.03 1.63 -13.43
N SER A 233 6.78 0.70 -12.81
CA SER A 233 7.64 -0.24 -13.55
C SER A 233 6.84 -1.02 -14.59
N SER A 234 7.40 -1.17 -15.79
CA SER A 234 6.78 -1.95 -16.86
C SER A 234 6.99 -3.45 -16.63
N LEU A 235 5.90 -4.20 -16.49
CA LEU A 235 5.93 -5.66 -16.42
C LEU A 235 5.97 -6.24 -17.84
N HIS A 236 7.08 -6.89 -18.18
CA HIS A 236 7.17 -7.70 -19.39
C HIS A 236 6.50 -9.04 -19.16
N ILE A 237 5.71 -9.48 -20.14
CA ILE A 237 5.02 -10.78 -20.10
C ILE A 237 5.54 -11.67 -21.23
N GLU A 238 5.74 -12.94 -20.92
CA GLU A 238 6.16 -13.94 -21.88
C GLU A 238 5.13 -14.07 -23.01
N ASN A 239 5.60 -14.11 -24.26
CA ASN A 239 4.77 -14.15 -25.48
C ASN A 239 3.86 -12.92 -25.68
N MET A 240 4.12 -11.79 -25.01
CA MET A 240 3.39 -10.54 -25.25
C MET A 240 3.63 -10.00 -26.67
N SER A 241 2.56 -9.56 -27.33
CA SER A 241 2.66 -8.99 -28.66
C SER A 241 3.31 -7.60 -28.64
N LYS A 242 3.88 -7.16 -29.77
CA LYS A 242 4.39 -5.79 -29.92
C LYS A 242 3.30 -4.71 -29.76
N SER A 243 2.03 -5.08 -29.89
CA SER A 243 0.87 -4.21 -29.72
C SER A 243 0.24 -4.28 -28.32
N GLY A 244 0.89 -4.99 -27.39
CA GLY A 244 0.40 -5.17 -26.02
C GLY A 244 -0.59 -6.32 -25.88
N PRO A 245 -1.47 -6.28 -24.86
CA PRO A 245 -1.58 -5.22 -23.85
C PRO A 245 -0.31 -5.01 -23.03
N PHE A 246 -0.02 -3.76 -22.64
CA PHE A 246 1.11 -3.41 -21.77
C PHE A 246 0.66 -3.24 -20.32
N TYR A 247 1.57 -3.50 -19.37
CA TYR A 247 1.26 -3.59 -17.95
C TYR A 247 2.25 -2.78 -17.11
N HIS A 248 1.72 -1.92 -16.24
CA HIS A 248 2.48 -1.04 -15.35
C HIS A 248 2.14 -1.35 -13.90
N ILE A 249 3.14 -1.61 -13.08
CA ILE A 249 2.93 -2.05 -11.69
C ILE A 249 2.64 -0.82 -10.81
N THR A 250 1.47 -0.78 -10.19
CA THR A 250 1.09 0.27 -9.21
C THR A 250 0.86 -0.27 -7.81
N GLY A 251 0.91 -1.59 -7.67
CA GLY A 251 0.97 -2.22 -6.37
C GLY A 251 1.43 -3.66 -6.46
N ILE A 252 2.01 -4.12 -5.38
CA ILE A 252 2.43 -5.49 -5.14
C ILE A 252 1.95 -5.90 -3.74
N ILE A 253 1.73 -7.19 -3.52
CA ILE A 253 1.50 -7.75 -2.20
C ILE A 253 2.55 -7.21 -1.21
N GLU A 254 2.07 -6.84 -0.02
CA GLU A 254 2.87 -6.21 1.05
C GLU A 254 3.54 -4.86 0.69
N ASN A 255 3.29 -4.33 -0.53
CA ASN A 255 3.91 -3.10 -1.04
C ASN A 255 5.46 -3.16 -1.11
N ASP A 256 6.03 -4.37 -1.10
CA ASP A 256 7.48 -4.58 -1.19
C ASP A 256 7.91 -4.93 -2.62
N TYR A 257 8.30 -3.91 -3.36
CA TYR A 257 8.78 -4.05 -4.73
C TYR A 257 10.16 -4.73 -4.82
N SER A 258 10.95 -4.76 -3.73
CA SER A 258 12.31 -5.30 -3.75
C SER A 258 12.36 -6.82 -3.98
N ASN A 259 11.24 -7.51 -3.73
CA ASN A 259 11.10 -8.96 -3.94
C ASN A 259 11.09 -9.38 -5.41
N ILE A 260 10.79 -8.46 -6.34
CA ILE A 260 10.88 -8.71 -7.77
C ILE A 260 12.24 -8.22 -8.27
N LYS A 261 13.11 -9.18 -8.58
CA LYS A 261 14.47 -8.91 -9.06
C LYS A 261 14.47 -8.62 -10.56
N PRO A 262 15.35 -7.72 -11.03
CA PRO A 262 15.55 -7.48 -12.46
C PRO A 262 15.85 -8.77 -13.22
N GLU A 263 15.32 -8.86 -14.45
CA GLU A 263 15.54 -9.94 -15.41
C GLU A 263 15.19 -11.35 -14.91
N THR A 264 14.50 -11.45 -13.77
CA THR A 264 14.09 -12.72 -13.17
C THR A 264 12.64 -13.00 -13.53
N LYS A 265 12.35 -14.22 -14.02
CA LYS A 265 10.99 -14.61 -14.40
C LYS A 265 10.22 -15.13 -13.19
N TYR A 266 8.96 -14.71 -13.11
CA TYR A 266 8.03 -15.15 -12.09
C TYR A 266 6.72 -15.60 -12.72
N ASN A 267 6.11 -16.62 -12.12
CA ASN A 267 4.70 -16.93 -12.34
C ASN A 267 3.88 -16.02 -11.41
N MET A 268 3.14 -15.08 -11.97
CA MET A 268 2.45 -14.00 -11.24
C MET A 268 0.94 -14.08 -11.41
N THR A 269 0.19 -13.76 -10.35
CA THR A 269 -1.24 -13.45 -10.41
C THR A 269 -1.41 -11.93 -10.39
N ILE A 270 -1.91 -11.37 -11.48
CA ILE A 270 -2.10 -9.93 -11.67
C ILE A 270 -3.58 -9.57 -11.77
N TYR A 271 -3.93 -8.38 -11.27
CA TYR A 271 -5.25 -7.76 -11.38
C TYR A 271 -5.12 -6.50 -12.22
N LEU A 272 -5.99 -6.32 -13.21
CA LEU A 272 -6.00 -5.09 -14.03
C LEU A 272 -6.85 -4.06 -13.28
N VAL A 273 -6.21 -3.14 -12.58
CA VAL A 273 -6.89 -2.26 -11.62
C VAL A 273 -7.39 -0.97 -12.27
N TYR A 274 -6.66 -0.44 -13.25
CA TYR A 274 -7.07 0.79 -13.94
C TYR A 274 -6.52 0.86 -15.38
N PRO A 275 -7.29 1.30 -16.39
CA PRO A 275 -6.78 1.48 -17.75
C PRO A 275 -5.89 2.71 -17.88
N ARG A 276 -4.83 2.64 -18.68
CA ARG A 276 -4.01 3.80 -19.04
C ARG A 276 -4.54 4.46 -20.31
N SER A 277 -4.51 5.78 -20.35
CA SER A 277 -4.86 6.52 -21.56
C SER A 277 -3.71 6.44 -22.57
N TYR A 278 -3.77 5.45 -23.46
CA TYR A 278 -2.79 5.21 -24.50
C TYR A 278 -3.46 4.71 -25.78
N PRO A 279 -2.92 5.00 -27.00
CA PRO A 279 -3.49 4.51 -28.27
C PRO A 279 -3.59 2.99 -28.44
N PHE A 280 -3.04 2.21 -27.50
CA PHE A 280 -3.11 0.75 -27.48
C PHE A 280 -3.46 0.27 -26.07
N PRO A 281 -3.94 -0.97 -25.91
CA PRO A 281 -4.32 -1.51 -24.61
C PRO A 281 -3.16 -1.43 -23.62
N SER A 282 -3.34 -0.68 -22.53
CA SER A 282 -2.36 -0.50 -21.48
C SER A 282 -3.09 -0.40 -20.15
N TYR A 283 -2.55 -1.04 -19.12
CA TYR A 283 -3.21 -1.13 -17.80
C TYR A 283 -2.21 -0.91 -16.68
N TYR A 284 -2.65 -0.25 -15.62
CA TYR A 284 -2.06 -0.40 -14.30
C TYR A 284 -2.51 -1.69 -13.66
N ILE A 285 -1.62 -2.32 -12.92
CA ILE A 285 -1.84 -3.63 -12.32
C ILE A 285 -1.45 -3.69 -10.85
N TYR A 286 -2.14 -4.58 -10.14
CA TYR A 286 -1.74 -5.07 -8.82
C TYR A 286 -1.22 -6.51 -8.95
N ILE A 287 -0.07 -6.80 -8.34
CA ILE A 287 0.51 -8.15 -8.25
C ILE A 287 0.16 -8.75 -6.89
N ASP A 288 -0.73 -9.74 -6.88
CA ASP A 288 -1.20 -10.40 -5.64
C ASP A 288 -0.26 -11.53 -5.20
N LYS A 289 0.23 -12.33 -6.15
CA LYS A 289 1.08 -13.48 -5.87
C LYS A 289 2.14 -13.60 -6.94
N PHE A 290 3.34 -14.01 -6.56
CA PHE A 290 4.41 -14.32 -7.51
C PHE A 290 5.32 -15.42 -6.94
N ASN A 291 5.79 -16.31 -7.81
CA ASN A 291 6.79 -17.32 -7.49
C ASN A 291 7.85 -17.32 -8.58
N GLN A 292 9.13 -17.28 -8.19
CA GLN A 292 10.22 -17.34 -9.14
C GLN A 292 10.18 -18.67 -9.90
N ILE A 293 10.41 -18.61 -11.21
CA ILE A 293 10.53 -19.79 -12.07
C ILE A 293 12.02 -20.02 -12.34
N GLU A 294 12.47 -21.26 -12.15
CA GLU A 294 13.82 -21.71 -12.50
C GLU A 294 14.02 -21.85 -14.02
#